data_AF-A0A3M1Y293-F1
#
_entry.id   AF-A0A3M1Y293-F1
#
_cell.length_a   1.000
_cell.length_b   1.000
_cell.length_c   1.000
_cell.angle_alpha   90.00
_cell.angle_beta   90.00
_cell.angle_gamma   90.00
#
_symmetry.space_group_name_H-M   'P 1'
#
loop_
_entity.id
_entity.type
_entity.pdbx_description
1 polymer ?
#
loop_
_entity_poly.entity_id
_entity_poly.type
_entity_poly.pdbx_seq_one_letter_code
_entity_poly.pdbx_strand_id
1 'polypeptide(L)'
;MGGFHPDYRPPAYLGLPSMKRMTVNILSGTPSLVFTAYFAITTNTVQFGAEVRLRAEIAGCGIVGELGFDVLFQFDPFHFKAAVRASLEVKVFGCTLCGVSLSGSLEGPAPWRIEGRAKVKVLFFSVSIKVSKTFGEKKEISLPGIDVLPLVLQAFRDPANWRSECLAGRFEPVTMRDLNALEQVVISAASELIINQNLVPLDREISKYGNYRPTGTPLFNAADVRIGSKSLPATPPATNFFAPDSYQVLEDADKLAAASFEELPSGLRISGQDNRLDGGYFVNRVVEYEVVTSDYEPEDVQDETTVAPYKWPGYHATSENLLSPFVRGHCPRAAGTAAPPSGGAGGSARLLRRGSLSHCLQRQSGSRRGHLRATYPGRS
;
A
#
# COMPACT_ATOMS: atom_id res chain seq x y z
N MET A 1 -15.67 8.07 21.91
CA MET A 1 -16.73 7.78 22.89
C MET A 1 -17.91 8.73 22.66
N GLY A 2 -19.16 8.26 22.77
CA GLY A 2 -20.35 9.14 22.67
C GLY A 2 -20.79 9.56 21.26
N GLY A 3 -20.23 8.97 20.20
CA GLY A 3 -20.54 9.35 18.81
C GLY A 3 -19.69 10.50 18.26
N PHE A 4 -20.21 11.14 17.21
CA PHE A 4 -19.53 12.19 16.42
C PHE A 4 -20.19 13.57 16.57
N HIS A 5 -19.54 14.60 16.01
CA HIS A 5 -20.10 15.95 15.87
C HIS A 5 -21.38 15.94 14.98
N PRO A 6 -22.43 16.75 15.27
CA PRO A 6 -23.71 16.70 14.55
C PRO A 6 -23.62 16.91 13.04
N ASP A 7 -22.73 17.80 12.60
CA ASP A 7 -22.49 18.10 11.17
C ASP A 7 -21.59 17.05 10.50
N TYR A 8 -20.88 16.21 11.27
CA TYR A 8 -19.99 15.20 10.70
C TYR A 8 -20.80 14.07 10.06
N ARG A 9 -20.33 13.58 8.91
CA ARG A 9 -20.90 12.43 8.21
C ARG A 9 -19.80 11.39 8.06
N PRO A 10 -19.79 10.32 8.90
CA PRO A 10 -18.81 9.26 8.74
C PRO A 10 -19.02 8.55 7.38
N PRO A 11 -17.95 8.14 6.68
CA PRO A 11 -18.06 7.41 5.43
C PRO A 11 -18.93 6.15 5.53
N ALA A 12 -19.83 5.96 4.55
CA ALA A 12 -20.84 4.90 4.59
C ALA A 12 -20.24 3.48 4.66
N TYR A 13 -19.04 3.26 4.11
CA TYR A 13 -18.34 1.96 4.15
C TYR A 13 -17.98 1.50 5.58
N LEU A 14 -17.99 2.39 6.58
CA LEU A 14 -17.71 2.03 7.98
C LEU A 14 -18.88 1.33 8.69
N GLY A 15 -20.09 1.33 8.09
CA GLY A 15 -21.25 0.57 8.60
C GLY A 15 -21.70 0.91 10.03
N LEU A 16 -21.34 2.10 10.55
CA LEU A 16 -21.44 2.39 11.98
C LEU A 16 -22.89 2.53 12.47
N PRO A 17 -23.26 1.91 13.60
CA PRO A 17 -24.59 2.07 14.20
C PRO A 17 -24.77 3.49 14.79
N SER A 18 -26.01 3.85 15.10
CA SER A 18 -26.39 5.16 15.66
C SER A 18 -25.87 5.34 17.10
N MET A 19 -24.62 5.80 17.22
CA MET A 19 -23.96 6.06 18.49
C MET A 19 -24.67 7.16 19.29
N LYS A 20 -25.06 6.84 20.53
CA LYS A 20 -25.63 7.79 21.49
C LYS A 20 -24.52 8.54 22.24
N ARG A 21 -24.79 9.80 22.62
CA ARG A 21 -23.92 10.59 23.51
C ARG A 21 -23.80 9.95 24.89
N MET A 22 -22.61 10.02 25.49
CA MET A 22 -22.40 9.59 26.86
C MET A 22 -23.24 10.49 27.78
N THR A 23 -24.16 9.90 28.53
CA THR A 23 -25.17 10.63 29.30
C THR A 23 -25.02 10.34 30.78
N VAL A 24 -24.95 11.38 31.61
CA VAL A 24 -24.90 11.32 33.07
C VAL A 24 -26.10 12.11 33.61
N ASN A 25 -27.02 11.40 34.27
CA ASN A 25 -28.11 12.03 35.02
C ASN A 25 -27.56 12.42 36.40
N ILE A 26 -27.31 13.71 36.61
CA ILE A 26 -26.78 14.24 37.87
C ILE A 26 -27.92 14.38 38.90
N LEU A 27 -29.10 14.81 38.44
CA LEU A 27 -30.33 14.84 39.23
C LEU A 27 -31.46 14.19 38.43
N SER A 28 -32.26 13.34 39.09
CA SER A 28 -33.40 12.63 38.51
C SER A 28 -34.71 13.07 39.18
N GLY A 29 -35.78 13.19 38.37
CA GLY A 29 -37.05 13.74 38.82
C GLY A 29 -37.13 15.25 38.63
N THR A 30 -37.51 15.98 39.67
CA THR A 30 -37.80 17.41 39.62
C THR A 30 -37.18 18.12 40.83
N PRO A 31 -36.09 18.90 40.66
CA PRO A 31 -35.39 19.20 39.41
C PRO A 31 -34.65 17.97 38.83
N SER A 32 -34.52 17.95 37.50
CA SER A 32 -33.62 17.06 36.76
C SER A 32 -32.49 17.86 36.13
N LEU A 33 -31.30 17.25 36.11
CA LEU A 33 -30.07 17.81 35.56
C LEU A 33 -29.34 16.69 34.81
N VAL A 34 -29.25 16.84 33.49
CA VAL A 34 -28.68 15.82 32.59
C VAL A 34 -27.49 16.43 31.86
N PHE A 35 -26.33 15.79 31.99
CA PHE A 35 -25.14 16.11 31.22
C PHE A 35 -24.97 15.08 30.10
N THR A 36 -24.69 15.54 28.88
CA THR A 36 -24.34 14.68 27.74
C THR A 36 -23.04 15.14 27.10
N ALA A 37 -22.19 14.21 26.67
CA ALA A 37 -20.93 14.52 26.03
C ALA A 37 -20.50 13.49 24.96
N TYR A 38 -19.60 13.91 24.08
CA TYR A 38 -18.93 13.05 23.11
C TYR A 38 -17.50 13.54 22.85
N PHE A 39 -16.66 12.60 22.43
CA PHE A 39 -15.27 12.83 22.03
C PHE A 39 -14.87 11.78 21.00
N ALA A 40 -14.47 12.20 19.81
CA ALA A 40 -14.06 11.34 18.70
C ALA A 40 -12.74 11.83 18.09
N ILE A 41 -11.90 10.88 17.69
CA ILE A 41 -10.71 11.12 16.87
C ILE A 41 -10.87 10.24 15.62
N THR A 42 -10.55 10.79 14.45
CA THR A 42 -10.37 10.06 13.20
C THR A 42 -9.03 10.46 12.59
N THR A 43 -8.59 9.79 11.52
CA THR A 43 -7.33 10.06 10.81
C THR A 43 -7.10 11.53 10.45
N ASN A 44 -8.18 12.31 10.28
CA ASN A 44 -8.13 13.72 9.88
C ASN A 44 -8.97 14.66 10.77
N THR A 45 -9.60 14.19 11.86
CA THR A 45 -10.42 15.08 12.72
C THR A 45 -10.32 14.78 14.21
N VAL A 46 -10.45 15.83 15.02
CA VAL A 46 -10.74 15.75 16.46
C VAL A 46 -12.07 16.46 16.70
N GLN A 47 -13.01 15.76 17.33
CA GLN A 47 -14.39 16.21 17.49
C GLN A 47 -14.80 16.04 18.95
N PHE A 48 -15.38 17.07 19.56
CA PHE A 48 -15.83 16.98 20.94
C PHE A 48 -16.94 17.99 21.24
N GLY A 49 -17.76 17.67 22.23
CA GLY A 49 -18.79 18.59 22.68
C GLY A 49 -19.51 18.07 23.91
N ALA A 50 -20.14 19.00 24.62
CA ALA A 50 -20.88 18.73 25.84
C ALA A 50 -22.13 19.61 25.91
N GLU A 51 -23.16 19.11 26.59
CA GLU A 51 -24.47 19.73 26.67
C GLU A 51 -25.13 19.37 28.01
N VAL A 52 -25.45 20.41 28.79
CA VAL A 52 -26.21 20.37 30.04
C VAL A 52 -27.66 20.73 29.75
N ARG A 53 -28.59 19.92 30.24
CA ARG A 53 -30.02 20.23 30.27
C ARG A 53 -30.52 20.27 31.72
N LEU A 54 -31.12 21.38 32.10
CA LEU A 54 -31.78 21.61 33.39
C LEU A 54 -33.30 21.63 33.17
N ARG A 55 -34.07 20.92 33.99
CA ARG A 55 -35.52 21.07 34.07
C ARG A 55 -36.00 21.05 35.52
N ALA A 56 -36.60 22.14 35.97
CA ALA A 56 -37.28 22.26 37.26
C ALA A 56 -38.76 22.59 37.07
N GLU A 57 -39.63 22.15 37.98
CA GLU A 57 -41.07 22.38 37.92
C GLU A 57 -41.67 22.34 39.33
N ILE A 58 -42.28 23.43 39.79
CA ILE A 58 -42.79 23.63 41.15
C ILE A 58 -44.13 24.36 41.04
N ALA A 59 -45.21 23.79 41.58
CA ALA A 59 -46.54 24.39 41.63
C ALA A 59 -47.07 24.95 40.27
N GLY A 60 -46.78 24.25 39.17
CA GLY A 60 -47.18 24.67 37.81
C GLY A 60 -46.25 25.70 37.15
N CYS A 61 -45.25 26.21 37.86
CA CYS A 61 -44.18 27.06 37.32
C CYS A 61 -42.91 26.23 37.08
N GLY A 62 -42.34 26.29 35.89
CA GLY A 62 -41.15 25.52 35.52
C GLY A 62 -40.07 26.34 34.86
N ILE A 63 -38.83 25.84 34.92
CA ILE A 63 -37.66 26.41 34.27
C ILE A 63 -37.00 25.31 33.44
N VAL A 64 -36.77 25.58 32.17
CA VAL A 64 -36.04 24.69 31.25
C VAL A 64 -34.82 25.45 30.74
N GLY A 65 -33.63 24.89 30.94
CA GLY A 65 -32.36 25.45 30.45
C GLY A 65 -31.59 24.43 29.64
N GLU A 66 -30.95 24.89 28.57
CA GLU A 66 -29.97 24.11 27.79
C GLU A 66 -28.71 24.95 27.64
N LEU A 67 -27.54 24.39 27.91
CA LEU A 67 -26.24 25.00 27.62
C LEU A 67 -25.34 23.93 27.01
N GLY A 68 -24.85 24.15 25.80
CA GLY A 68 -23.95 23.21 25.15
C GLY A 68 -23.03 23.84 24.13
N PHE A 69 -21.98 23.10 23.80
CA PHE A 69 -21.03 23.43 22.76
C PHE A 69 -20.65 22.17 21.97
N ASP A 70 -20.37 22.37 20.68
CA ASP A 70 -20.03 21.34 19.71
C ASP A 70 -18.84 21.85 18.90
N VAL A 71 -17.72 21.11 18.87
CA VAL A 71 -16.44 21.51 18.26
C VAL A 71 -15.93 20.41 17.34
N LEU A 72 -15.41 20.83 16.19
CA LEU A 72 -14.80 19.99 15.16
C LEU A 72 -13.52 20.66 14.64
N PHE A 73 -12.38 20.00 14.80
CA PHE A 73 -11.13 20.33 14.12
C PHE A 73 -10.88 19.30 13.01
N GLN A 74 -10.47 19.77 11.84
CA GLN A 74 -9.94 19.00 10.73
C GLN A 74 -8.49 19.42 10.49
N PHE A 75 -7.58 18.48 10.25
CA PHE A 75 -6.15 18.78 10.13
C PHE A 75 -5.73 19.15 8.71
N ASP A 76 -6.24 18.45 7.69
CA ASP A 76 -5.89 18.67 6.29
C ASP A 76 -7.13 18.67 5.36
N PRO A 77 -7.33 19.71 4.53
CA PRO A 77 -6.84 21.07 4.78
C PRO A 77 -7.31 21.54 6.18
N PHE A 78 -6.47 22.34 6.86
CA PHE A 78 -6.79 22.78 8.22
C PHE A 78 -8.07 23.62 8.23
N HIS A 79 -9.08 23.14 8.96
CA HIS A 79 -10.38 23.79 9.12
C HIS A 79 -10.90 23.53 10.53
N PHE A 80 -11.54 24.50 11.15
CA PHE A 80 -12.19 24.30 12.44
C PHE A 80 -13.57 24.94 12.48
N LYS A 81 -14.45 24.33 13.27
CA LYS A 81 -15.78 24.81 13.59
C LYS A 81 -16.04 24.67 15.08
N ALA A 82 -16.47 25.74 15.72
CA ALA A 82 -16.94 25.75 17.10
C ALA A 82 -18.33 26.38 17.15
N ALA A 83 -19.30 25.67 17.70
CA ALA A 83 -20.66 26.14 17.93
C ALA A 83 -20.98 26.14 19.43
N VAL A 84 -21.70 27.17 19.88
CA VAL A 84 -22.18 27.33 21.26
C VAL A 84 -23.67 27.67 21.24
N ARG A 85 -24.44 27.02 22.10
CA ARG A 85 -25.88 27.22 22.26
C ARG A 85 -26.24 27.33 23.73
N ALA A 86 -27.04 28.33 24.06
CA ALA A 86 -27.60 28.55 25.39
C ALA A 86 -29.07 28.92 25.26
N SER A 87 -29.94 28.36 26.12
CA SER A 87 -31.33 28.77 26.23
C SER A 87 -31.84 28.65 27.65
N LEU A 88 -32.79 29.51 27.99
CA LEU A 88 -33.50 29.50 29.27
C LEU A 88 -34.96 29.92 29.01
N GLU A 89 -35.91 29.04 29.33
CA GLU A 89 -37.34 29.28 29.25
C GLU A 89 -37.98 29.15 30.64
N VAL A 90 -38.82 30.13 31.01
CA VAL A 90 -39.74 30.05 32.16
C VAL A 90 -41.12 29.68 31.64
N LYS A 91 -41.73 28.65 32.24
CA LYS A 91 -43.05 28.11 31.87
C LYS A 91 -44.00 28.25 33.05
N VAL A 92 -45.27 28.54 32.77
CA VAL A 92 -46.35 28.66 33.76
C VAL A 92 -47.59 27.99 33.19
N PHE A 93 -48.14 27.01 33.91
CA PHE A 93 -49.23 26.13 33.46
C PHE A 93 -48.99 25.52 32.05
N GLY A 94 -47.75 25.10 31.79
CA GLY A 94 -47.30 24.54 30.50
C GLY A 94 -46.92 25.56 29.42
N CYS A 95 -47.37 26.81 29.52
CA CYS A 95 -47.10 27.86 28.55
C CYS A 95 -45.77 28.59 28.84
N THR A 96 -44.94 28.85 27.82
CA THR A 96 -43.72 29.67 27.98
C THR A 96 -44.09 31.13 28.25
N LEU A 97 -43.87 31.59 29.49
CA LEU A 97 -44.08 32.97 29.94
C LEU A 97 -43.02 33.89 29.33
N CYS A 98 -41.75 33.54 29.49
CA CYS A 98 -40.63 34.25 28.89
C CYS A 98 -39.49 33.27 28.57
N GLY A 99 -38.60 33.66 27.67
CA GLY A 99 -37.40 32.88 27.40
C GLY A 99 -36.39 33.61 26.53
N VAL A 100 -35.13 33.25 26.70
CA VAL A 100 -34.00 33.75 25.92
C VAL A 100 -33.28 32.56 25.30
N SER A 101 -32.91 32.65 24.03
CA SER A 101 -31.97 31.73 23.41
C SER A 101 -30.90 32.45 22.61
N LEU A 102 -29.69 31.93 22.71
CA LEU A 102 -28.48 32.40 22.07
C LEU A 102 -27.82 31.21 21.37
N SER A 103 -27.53 31.34 20.09
CA SER A 103 -26.70 30.39 19.34
C SER A 103 -25.66 31.12 18.53
N GLY A 104 -24.39 30.74 18.66
CA GLY A 104 -23.30 31.27 17.86
C GLY A 104 -22.43 30.17 17.27
N SER A 105 -21.81 30.43 16.13
CA SER A 105 -20.81 29.55 15.53
C SER A 105 -19.66 30.36 14.92
N LEU A 106 -18.45 29.83 15.09
CA LEU A 106 -17.19 30.33 14.58
C LEU A 106 -16.59 29.24 13.68
N GLU A 107 -16.45 29.54 12.38
CA GLU A 107 -15.76 28.70 11.38
C GLU A 107 -14.47 29.44 10.94
N GLY A 108 -13.40 28.69 10.67
CA GLY A 108 -12.08 29.21 10.25
C GLY A 108 -11.17 28.08 9.73
N PRO A 109 -9.89 28.31 9.39
CA PRO A 109 -9.03 29.44 9.76
C PRO A 109 -9.10 30.65 8.82
N ALA A 110 -9.55 30.47 7.58
CA ALA A 110 -9.71 31.54 6.58
C ALA A 110 -10.52 31.01 5.39
N PRO A 111 -11.56 31.72 4.91
CA PRO A 111 -12.17 32.90 5.54
C PRO A 111 -12.80 32.55 6.89
N TRP A 112 -12.72 33.47 7.85
CA TRP A 112 -13.43 33.36 9.12
C TRP A 112 -14.91 33.65 8.90
N ARG A 113 -15.79 32.84 9.49
CA ARG A 113 -17.24 33.09 9.47
C ARG A 113 -17.79 33.02 10.89
N ILE A 114 -18.35 34.14 11.32
CA ILE A 114 -19.05 34.28 12.60
C ILE A 114 -20.54 34.40 12.32
N GLU A 115 -21.32 33.47 12.83
CA GLU A 115 -22.78 33.59 12.89
C GLU A 115 -23.24 33.67 14.34
N GLY A 116 -24.23 34.50 14.61
CA GLY A 116 -24.80 34.73 15.93
C GLY A 116 -26.30 35.01 15.83
N ARG A 117 -27.07 34.43 16.74
CA ARG A 117 -28.52 34.61 16.80
C ARG A 117 -28.96 34.68 18.25
N ALA A 118 -29.53 35.82 18.63
CA ALA A 118 -30.20 36.00 19.91
C ALA A 118 -31.71 36.12 19.67
N LYS A 119 -32.51 35.42 20.46
CA LYS A 119 -33.97 35.49 20.44
C LYS A 119 -34.50 35.67 21.86
N VAL A 120 -35.38 36.64 22.05
CA VAL A 120 -36.14 36.85 23.28
C VAL A 120 -37.62 36.63 22.97
N LYS A 121 -38.30 35.82 23.78
CA LYS A 121 -39.75 35.59 23.73
C LYS A 121 -40.37 36.04 25.05
N VAL A 122 -41.49 36.75 24.96
CA VAL A 122 -42.33 37.15 26.11
C VAL A 122 -43.79 36.94 25.71
N LEU A 123 -44.43 35.91 26.26
CA LEU A 123 -45.79 35.45 25.95
C LEU A 123 -46.07 35.39 24.44
N PHE A 124 -46.76 36.42 23.93
CA PHE A 124 -47.24 36.54 22.55
C PHE A 124 -46.23 37.17 21.58
N PHE A 125 -45.17 37.82 22.08
CA PHE A 125 -44.17 38.52 21.28
C PHE A 125 -42.83 37.78 21.27
N SER A 126 -42.10 37.85 20.15
CA SER A 126 -40.69 37.46 20.14
C SER A 126 -39.86 38.32 19.20
N VAL A 127 -38.73 38.82 19.69
CA VAL A 127 -37.73 39.59 18.94
C VAL A 127 -36.53 38.68 18.67
N SER A 128 -35.98 38.71 17.46
CA SER A 128 -34.76 37.97 17.13
C SER A 128 -33.77 38.82 16.36
N ILE A 129 -32.55 38.91 16.88
CA ILE A 129 -31.41 39.56 16.24
C ILE A 129 -30.54 38.47 15.61
N LYS A 130 -30.12 38.67 14.36
CA LYS A 130 -29.18 37.81 13.64
C LYS A 130 -27.98 38.64 13.21
N VAL A 131 -26.79 38.10 13.41
CA VAL A 131 -25.52 38.61 12.92
C VAL A 131 -24.88 37.49 12.11
N SER A 132 -24.43 37.78 10.90
CA SER A 132 -23.50 36.93 10.16
C SER A 132 -22.45 37.83 9.54
N LYS A 133 -21.18 37.49 9.72
CA LYS A 133 -20.03 38.18 9.11
C LYS A 133 -18.99 37.16 8.69
N THR A 134 -18.58 37.25 7.43
CA THR A 134 -17.44 36.53 6.88
C THR A 134 -16.30 37.54 6.65
N PHE A 135 -15.07 37.23 7.05
CA PHE A 135 -13.91 38.12 6.92
C PHE A 135 -12.59 37.34 6.83
N GLY A 136 -11.54 38.02 6.36
CA GLY A 136 -10.28 37.38 5.99
C GLY A 136 -10.33 36.78 4.58
N GLU A 137 -9.21 36.83 3.89
CA GLU A 137 -9.08 36.37 2.51
C GLU A 137 -9.15 34.84 2.44
N LYS A 138 -9.78 34.29 1.39
CA LYS A 138 -9.71 32.85 1.09
C LYS A 138 -8.31 32.52 0.58
N LYS A 139 -7.35 32.40 1.50
CA LYS A 139 -6.02 31.89 1.17
C LYS A 139 -6.14 30.41 0.83
N GLU A 140 -6.17 30.12 -0.47
CA GLU A 140 -6.04 28.75 -0.95
C GLU A 140 -4.71 28.21 -0.46
N ILE A 141 -4.78 27.17 0.37
CA ILE A 141 -3.61 26.43 0.84
C ILE A 141 -3.19 25.52 -0.31
N SER A 142 -2.59 26.12 -1.34
CA SER A 142 -1.81 25.37 -2.30
C SER A 142 -0.67 24.71 -1.54
N LEU A 143 -0.60 23.38 -1.62
CA LEU A 143 0.54 22.63 -1.11
C LEU A 143 1.81 23.18 -1.78
N PRO A 144 2.91 23.38 -1.02
CA PRO A 144 4.13 23.92 -1.58
C PRO A 144 4.61 23.04 -2.74
N GLY A 145 5.08 23.68 -3.81
CA GLY A 145 5.58 22.96 -4.98
C GLY A 145 6.73 22.02 -4.61
N ILE A 146 6.70 20.81 -5.16
CA ILE A 146 7.72 19.79 -4.92
C ILE A 146 8.62 19.67 -6.16
N ASP A 147 9.94 19.75 -5.97
CA ASP A 147 10.87 19.39 -7.03
C ASP A 147 10.96 17.86 -7.12
N VAL A 148 10.55 17.33 -8.27
CA VAL A 148 10.50 15.89 -8.54
C VAL A 148 11.84 15.37 -9.07
N LEU A 149 12.66 16.23 -9.69
CA LEU A 149 13.96 15.84 -10.23
C LEU A 149 14.91 15.19 -9.20
N PRO A 150 15.12 15.74 -7.97
CA PRO A 150 15.98 15.10 -6.99
C PRO A 150 15.43 13.75 -6.51
N LEU A 151 14.11 13.58 -6.48
CA LEU A 151 13.47 12.31 -6.11
C LEU A 151 13.67 11.24 -7.21
N VAL A 152 13.52 11.62 -8.48
CA VAL A 152 13.83 10.75 -9.63
C VAL A 152 15.31 10.34 -9.61
N LEU A 153 16.21 11.30 -9.41
CA LEU A 153 17.65 11.03 -9.30
C LEU A 153 18.01 10.16 -8.08
N GLN A 154 17.25 10.24 -6.99
CA GLN A 154 17.39 9.34 -5.84
C GLN A 154 16.90 7.93 -6.19
N ALA A 155 15.74 7.78 -6.84
CA ALA A 155 15.21 6.49 -7.26
C ALA A 155 16.15 5.76 -8.23
N PHE A 156 16.79 6.47 -9.16
CA PHE A 156 17.82 5.90 -10.04
C PHE A 156 19.12 5.51 -9.33
N ARG A 157 19.38 6.02 -8.12
CA ARG A 157 20.56 5.65 -7.29
C ARG A 157 20.29 4.50 -6.32
N ASP A 158 19.03 4.14 -6.10
CA ASP A 158 18.64 3.08 -5.18
C ASP A 158 18.88 1.69 -5.82
N PRO A 159 19.76 0.83 -5.25
CA PRO A 159 20.00 -0.51 -5.76
C PRO A 159 18.74 -1.38 -5.85
N ALA A 160 17.69 -1.12 -5.06
CA ALA A 160 16.44 -1.88 -5.11
C ALA A 160 15.66 -1.70 -6.42
N ASN A 161 15.89 -0.61 -7.15
CA ASN A 161 15.29 -0.35 -8.47
C ASN A 161 16.11 -0.96 -9.63
N TRP A 162 17.23 -1.65 -9.33
CA TRP A 162 18.12 -2.29 -10.29
C TRP A 162 18.05 -3.81 -10.13
N ARG A 163 17.77 -4.54 -11.21
CA ARG A 163 17.65 -6.01 -11.18
C ARG A 163 18.25 -6.66 -12.42
N SER A 164 18.67 -7.91 -12.27
CA SER A 164 19.28 -8.71 -13.32
C SER A 164 18.34 -9.84 -13.74
N GLU A 165 17.91 -9.87 -15.00
CA GLU A 165 16.99 -10.91 -15.53
C GLU A 165 17.68 -11.70 -16.64
N CYS A 166 17.59 -13.04 -16.59
CA CYS A 166 18.16 -13.88 -17.65
C CYS A 166 17.39 -13.67 -18.96
N LEU A 167 18.12 -13.41 -20.06
CA LEU A 167 17.51 -13.18 -21.37
C LEU A 167 16.79 -14.43 -21.89
N ALA A 168 15.56 -14.25 -22.37
CA ALA A 168 14.74 -15.35 -22.88
C ALA A 168 15.47 -16.14 -23.98
N GLY A 169 15.52 -17.47 -23.82
CA GLY A 169 16.24 -18.37 -24.74
C GLY A 169 17.73 -18.53 -24.44
N ARG A 170 18.30 -17.82 -23.45
CA ARG A 170 19.60 -18.16 -22.87
C ARG A 170 19.40 -19.09 -21.66
N PHE A 171 20.30 -20.05 -21.53
CA PHE A 171 20.44 -20.88 -20.33
C PHE A 171 21.68 -20.43 -19.58
N GLU A 172 21.57 -20.17 -18.29
CA GLU A 172 22.73 -19.95 -17.44
C GLU A 172 23.27 -21.32 -17.00
N PRO A 173 24.48 -21.75 -17.43
CA PRO A 173 24.98 -23.10 -17.19
C PRO A 173 25.53 -23.29 -15.76
N VAL A 174 25.44 -22.27 -14.92
CA VAL A 174 25.97 -22.23 -13.56
C VAL A 174 24.96 -21.59 -12.63
N THR A 175 24.60 -22.27 -11.54
CA THR A 175 23.88 -21.62 -10.44
C THR A 175 24.87 -20.78 -9.66
N MET A 176 24.79 -19.45 -9.78
CA MET A 176 25.56 -18.56 -8.91
C MET A 176 25.13 -18.75 -7.46
N ARG A 177 26.09 -18.67 -6.52
CA ARG A 177 25.76 -18.60 -5.10
C ARG A 177 25.00 -17.31 -4.85
N ASP A 178 23.99 -17.37 -3.98
CA ASP A 178 23.34 -16.17 -3.47
C ASP A 178 24.37 -15.22 -2.80
N LEU A 179 24.32 -13.95 -3.19
CA LEU A 179 25.21 -12.87 -2.76
C LEU A 179 24.47 -11.77 -1.96
N ASN A 180 23.33 -12.10 -1.34
CA ASN A 180 22.51 -11.27 -0.44
C ASN A 180 23.25 -10.51 0.70
N ALA A 181 24.57 -10.65 0.84
CA ALA A 181 25.42 -9.90 1.77
C ALA A 181 26.21 -8.73 1.12
N LEU A 182 25.98 -8.45 -0.17
CA LEU A 182 26.63 -7.34 -0.90
C LEU A 182 25.65 -6.16 -1.08
N GLU A 183 26.08 -4.95 -0.72
CA GLU A 183 25.37 -3.69 -1.00
C GLU A 183 25.47 -3.25 -2.48
N GLN A 184 25.66 -4.20 -3.41
CA GLN A 184 26.01 -3.95 -4.80
C GLN A 184 25.18 -4.82 -5.75
N VAL A 185 24.71 -4.22 -6.85
CA VAL A 185 23.96 -4.92 -7.90
C VAL A 185 24.89 -5.87 -8.65
N VAL A 186 24.70 -7.18 -8.48
CA VAL A 186 25.42 -8.21 -9.24
C VAL A 186 24.65 -8.53 -10.51
N ILE A 187 25.36 -8.59 -11.64
CA ILE A 187 24.80 -8.83 -12.98
C ILE A 187 25.51 -10.05 -13.57
N SER A 188 24.76 -11.01 -14.14
CA SER A 188 25.35 -12.16 -14.85
C SER A 188 25.77 -11.78 -16.28
N ALA A 189 26.77 -12.48 -16.81
CA ALA A 189 27.17 -12.34 -18.22
C ALA A 189 26.08 -12.82 -19.20
N ALA A 190 25.09 -13.59 -18.75
CA ALA A 190 23.98 -14.08 -19.57
C ALA A 190 22.72 -13.19 -19.56
N SER A 191 22.60 -12.28 -18.58
CA SER A 191 21.39 -11.51 -18.26
C SER A 191 21.34 -10.11 -18.90
N GLU A 192 20.14 -9.52 -18.94
CA GLU A 192 19.95 -8.08 -19.07
C GLU A 192 19.89 -7.40 -17.69
N LEU A 193 20.37 -6.15 -17.63
CA LEU A 193 20.19 -5.25 -16.49
C LEU A 193 18.91 -4.44 -16.73
N ILE A 194 17.94 -4.55 -15.82
CA ILE A 194 16.71 -3.75 -15.83
C ILE A 194 16.79 -2.73 -14.70
N ILE A 195 16.61 -1.46 -15.05
CA ILE A 195 16.45 -0.35 -14.10
C ILE A 195 14.99 0.10 -14.22
N ASN A 196 14.23 0.02 -13.13
CA ASN A 196 12.79 0.29 -13.12
C ASN A 196 12.45 1.02 -11.82
N GLN A 197 12.10 2.31 -11.90
CA GLN A 197 11.68 3.10 -10.74
C GLN A 197 10.16 3.29 -10.70
N ASN A 198 9.60 3.29 -9.49
CA ASN A 198 8.16 3.30 -9.25
C ASN A 198 7.62 4.71 -8.92
N LEU A 199 8.41 5.76 -9.12
CA LEU A 199 8.11 7.10 -8.61
C LEU A 199 7.25 7.93 -9.58
N VAL A 200 7.62 7.95 -10.86
CA VAL A 200 6.91 8.69 -11.93
C VAL A 200 7.07 7.98 -13.28
N PRO A 201 6.11 8.13 -14.21
CA PRO A 201 6.32 7.72 -15.60
C PRO A 201 7.37 8.62 -16.27
N LEU A 202 8.23 8.01 -17.08
CA LEU A 202 9.13 8.69 -18.01
C LEU A 202 8.43 8.92 -19.35
N ASP A 203 8.98 9.81 -20.18
CA ASP A 203 8.49 10.16 -21.52
C ASP A 203 7.03 10.67 -21.58
N ARG A 204 6.49 11.10 -20.44
CA ARG A 204 5.17 11.71 -20.30
C ARG A 204 5.23 12.96 -19.42
N GLU A 205 4.34 13.92 -19.69
CA GLU A 205 4.27 15.16 -18.92
C GLU A 205 3.57 14.94 -17.57
N ILE A 206 4.18 15.48 -16.51
CA ILE A 206 3.78 15.34 -15.12
C ILE A 206 3.31 16.73 -14.64
N SER A 207 1.99 16.90 -14.53
CA SER A 207 1.35 18.16 -14.07
C SER A 207 0.85 18.09 -12.63
N LYS A 208 0.88 16.89 -12.03
CA LYS A 208 0.48 16.55 -10.65
C LYS A 208 1.47 15.52 -10.10
N TYR A 209 1.67 15.48 -8.79
CA TYR A 209 2.45 14.42 -8.12
C TYR A 209 1.76 14.05 -6.80
N GLY A 210 0.87 13.05 -6.86
CA GLY A 210 -0.06 12.76 -5.77
C GLY A 210 -0.96 13.97 -5.51
N ASN A 211 -0.82 14.61 -4.35
CA ASN A 211 -1.54 15.84 -4.02
C ASN A 211 -0.75 17.14 -4.33
N TYR A 212 0.54 17.03 -4.65
CA TYR A 212 1.42 18.17 -4.86
C TYR A 212 1.43 18.61 -6.33
N ARG A 213 1.72 19.90 -6.56
CA ARG A 213 2.08 20.39 -7.89
C ARG A 213 3.60 20.28 -8.07
N PRO A 214 4.11 19.64 -9.12
CA PRO A 214 5.54 19.62 -9.40
C PRO A 214 6.04 21.03 -9.74
N THR A 215 7.26 21.34 -9.31
CA THR A 215 8.00 22.56 -9.67
C THR A 215 9.31 22.19 -10.34
N GLY A 216 9.59 22.76 -11.50
CA GLY A 216 10.75 22.40 -12.33
C GLY A 216 10.32 21.86 -13.70
N THR A 217 11.13 20.99 -14.27
CA THR A 217 10.86 20.35 -15.57
C THR A 217 9.73 19.32 -15.44
N PRO A 218 8.67 19.38 -16.26
CA PRO A 218 7.52 18.46 -16.16
C PRO A 218 7.70 17.15 -16.95
N LEU A 219 8.80 16.99 -17.69
CA LEU A 219 9.08 15.84 -18.56
C LEU A 219 10.46 15.27 -18.24
N PHE A 220 10.54 13.95 -18.01
CA PHE A 220 11.81 13.23 -17.79
C PHE A 220 11.98 12.15 -18.86
N ASN A 221 13.10 12.20 -19.59
CA ASN A 221 13.48 11.24 -20.62
C ASN A 221 14.87 10.65 -20.29
N ALA A 222 15.08 9.37 -20.61
CA ALA A 222 16.34 8.65 -20.37
C ALA A 222 17.09 8.36 -21.67
N ALA A 223 17.58 9.41 -22.35
CA ALA A 223 18.12 9.32 -23.72
C ALA A 223 19.36 8.44 -23.90
N ASP A 224 20.31 8.48 -22.98
CA ASP A 224 21.72 8.13 -23.25
C ASP A 224 22.29 7.25 -22.12
N VAL A 225 22.66 6.00 -22.44
CA VAL A 225 23.24 5.04 -21.49
C VAL A 225 24.75 4.94 -21.71
N ARG A 226 25.55 5.08 -20.65
CA ARG A 226 27.02 5.00 -20.73
C ARG A 226 27.58 4.04 -19.69
N ILE A 227 28.39 3.07 -20.15
CA ILE A 227 29.15 2.15 -19.30
C ILE A 227 30.64 2.49 -19.46
N GLY A 228 31.22 3.11 -18.44
CA GLY A 228 32.55 3.69 -18.53
C GLY A 228 32.63 4.75 -19.64
N SER A 229 33.54 4.56 -20.60
CA SER A 229 33.69 5.42 -21.78
C SER A 229 32.79 5.04 -22.97
N LYS A 230 32.04 3.93 -22.90
CA LYS A 230 31.24 3.42 -24.02
C LYS A 230 29.76 3.86 -23.87
N SER A 231 29.27 4.68 -24.80
CA SER A 231 27.81 4.84 -24.99
C SER A 231 27.23 3.53 -25.55
N LEU A 232 26.07 3.15 -25.04
CA LEU A 232 25.24 2.09 -25.61
C LEU A 232 24.10 2.72 -26.41
N PRO A 233 23.64 2.08 -27.51
CA PRO A 233 22.46 2.55 -28.23
C PRO A 233 21.20 2.52 -27.35
N ALA A 234 20.23 3.38 -27.71
CA ALA A 234 18.91 3.37 -27.08
C ALA A 234 18.28 1.97 -27.16
N THR A 235 17.82 1.49 -26.02
CA THR A 235 17.26 0.16 -25.80
C THR A 235 15.79 0.28 -25.37
N PRO A 236 14.99 -0.80 -25.46
CA PRO A 236 13.58 -0.73 -25.07
C PRO A 236 13.44 -0.28 -23.61
N PRO A 237 12.54 0.68 -23.29
CA PRO A 237 12.34 1.11 -21.93
C PRO A 237 11.80 -0.05 -21.07
N ALA A 238 12.15 -0.03 -19.78
CA ALA A 238 11.40 -0.80 -18.80
C ALA A 238 10.03 -0.11 -18.63
N THR A 239 8.94 -0.89 -18.60
CA THR A 239 7.59 -0.39 -18.30
C THR A 239 7.16 -0.75 -16.89
N ASN A 240 6.21 0.02 -16.35
CA ASN A 240 5.52 -0.29 -15.11
C ASN A 240 4.10 0.30 -15.11
N PHE A 241 3.25 -0.16 -14.19
CA PHE A 241 1.87 0.30 -14.04
C PHE A 241 1.79 1.58 -13.22
N PHE A 242 1.31 2.67 -13.83
CA PHE A 242 1.09 3.96 -13.18
C PHE A 242 -0.38 4.38 -13.27
N ALA A 243 -0.94 4.97 -12.22
CA ALA A 243 -2.30 5.50 -12.21
C ALA A 243 -2.31 6.94 -12.79
N PRO A 244 -2.97 7.25 -13.92
CA PRO A 244 -2.85 8.55 -14.59
C PRO A 244 -3.22 9.76 -13.73
N ASP A 245 -4.27 9.68 -12.91
CA ASP A 245 -4.66 10.77 -11.99
C ASP A 245 -3.57 11.09 -10.95
N SER A 246 -2.61 10.20 -10.67
CA SER A 246 -1.50 10.54 -9.76
C SER A 246 -0.47 11.49 -10.38
N TYR A 247 -0.45 11.62 -11.72
CA TYR A 247 0.59 12.32 -12.48
C TYR A 247 0.06 13.41 -13.44
N GLN A 248 -1.19 13.31 -13.89
CA GLN A 248 -1.89 14.34 -14.64
C GLN A 248 -3.05 14.95 -13.84
N VAL A 249 -3.29 16.25 -14.04
CA VAL A 249 -4.57 16.88 -13.70
C VAL A 249 -5.61 16.48 -14.76
N LEU A 250 -6.61 15.71 -14.36
CA LEU A 250 -7.76 15.31 -15.19
C LEU A 250 -9.03 16.02 -14.73
N GLU A 251 -9.98 16.27 -15.65
CA GLU A 251 -11.33 16.73 -15.28
C GLU A 251 -12.14 15.61 -14.61
N ASP A 252 -13.14 15.94 -13.80
CA ASP A 252 -13.85 14.95 -12.98
C ASP A 252 -14.63 13.91 -13.80
N ALA A 253 -15.04 14.23 -15.03
CA ALA A 253 -15.62 13.26 -15.96
C ALA A 253 -14.56 12.27 -16.47
N ASP A 254 -13.37 12.77 -16.83
CA ASP A 254 -12.26 11.96 -17.35
C ASP A 254 -11.65 11.08 -16.27
N LYS A 255 -11.58 11.54 -15.00
CA LYS A 255 -11.18 10.71 -13.84
C LYS A 255 -12.02 9.44 -13.70
N LEU A 256 -13.31 9.48 -14.05
CA LEU A 256 -14.22 8.34 -13.96
C LEU A 256 -14.16 7.41 -15.19
N ALA A 257 -13.63 7.90 -16.32
CA ALA A 257 -13.45 7.15 -17.56
C ALA A 257 -12.01 6.60 -17.73
N ALA A 258 -11.04 7.17 -17.03
CA ALA A 258 -9.63 6.78 -17.11
C ALA A 258 -9.38 5.35 -16.59
N ALA A 259 -8.41 4.67 -17.21
CA ALA A 259 -7.92 3.39 -16.70
C ALA A 259 -7.26 3.58 -15.32
N SER A 260 -7.56 2.69 -14.37
CA SER A 260 -6.99 2.76 -13.01
C SER A 260 -5.47 2.66 -13.00
N PHE A 261 -4.90 1.94 -13.97
CA PHE A 261 -3.47 1.84 -14.24
C PHE A 261 -3.21 1.76 -15.74
N GLU A 262 -2.10 2.35 -16.18
CA GLU A 262 -1.60 2.35 -17.55
C GLU A 262 -0.13 1.87 -17.54
N GLU A 263 0.28 1.02 -18.49
CA GLU A 263 1.69 0.66 -18.64
C GLU A 263 2.46 1.80 -19.29
N LEU A 264 3.38 2.43 -18.55
CA LEU A 264 4.19 3.54 -19.03
C LEU A 264 5.68 3.28 -18.82
N PRO A 265 6.57 3.95 -19.58
CA PRO A 265 8.01 3.89 -19.35
C PRO A 265 8.35 4.25 -17.90
N SER A 266 9.17 3.43 -17.25
CA SER A 266 9.62 3.58 -15.87
C SER A 266 11.13 3.54 -15.73
N GLY A 267 11.86 3.17 -16.79
CA GLY A 267 13.30 3.10 -16.81
C GLY A 267 13.83 2.41 -18.06
N LEU A 268 14.88 1.60 -17.92
CA LEU A 268 15.72 1.13 -19.02
C LEU A 268 15.98 -0.38 -18.90
N ARG A 269 16.01 -1.10 -20.04
CA ARG A 269 16.57 -2.45 -20.14
C ARG A 269 17.90 -2.39 -20.89
N ILE A 270 18.97 -2.93 -20.33
CA ILE A 270 20.32 -2.87 -20.91
C ILE A 270 20.80 -4.29 -21.17
N SER A 271 20.97 -4.63 -22.45
CA SER A 271 21.36 -5.95 -22.92
C SER A 271 22.46 -5.89 -23.99
N GLY A 272 23.21 -6.98 -24.15
CA GLY A 272 24.21 -7.10 -25.21
C GLY A 272 23.54 -7.30 -26.58
N GLN A 273 23.85 -6.42 -27.54
CA GLN A 273 23.17 -6.38 -28.84
C GLN A 273 23.38 -7.64 -29.70
N ASP A 274 24.59 -8.21 -29.66
CA ASP A 274 24.89 -9.48 -30.31
C ASP A 274 24.73 -10.66 -29.34
N ASN A 275 24.36 -11.84 -29.86
CA ASN A 275 24.39 -13.09 -29.09
C ASN A 275 25.82 -13.66 -28.95
N ARG A 276 26.80 -12.77 -28.81
CA ARG A 276 28.24 -13.06 -28.68
C ARG A 276 28.69 -12.64 -27.29
N LEU A 277 29.21 -13.60 -26.51
CA LEU A 277 29.93 -13.28 -25.28
C LEU A 277 31.32 -12.75 -25.66
N ASP A 278 31.56 -11.48 -25.38
CA ASP A 278 32.89 -10.85 -25.47
C ASP A 278 33.52 -10.80 -24.06
N GLY A 279 34.85 -10.88 -23.99
CA GLY A 279 35.54 -11.06 -22.72
C GLY A 279 37.05 -10.87 -22.83
N GLY A 280 37.63 -10.11 -21.90
CA GLY A 280 39.08 -9.84 -21.88
C GLY A 280 39.95 -11.07 -21.57
N TYR A 281 39.37 -12.16 -21.08
CA TYR A 281 40.07 -13.41 -20.82
C TYR A 281 39.09 -14.60 -20.88
N PHE A 282 39.46 -15.65 -21.62
CA PHE A 282 38.67 -16.88 -21.76
C PHE A 282 39.45 -18.07 -21.19
N VAL A 283 38.87 -18.79 -20.23
CA VAL A 283 39.42 -20.06 -19.74
C VAL A 283 38.62 -21.19 -20.37
N ASN A 284 39.20 -21.89 -21.35
CA ASN A 284 38.66 -23.16 -21.81
C ASN A 284 39.00 -24.25 -20.79
N ARG A 285 37.99 -24.92 -20.23
CA ARG A 285 38.12 -26.14 -19.43
C ARG A 285 37.31 -27.24 -20.07
N VAL A 286 37.93 -28.40 -20.25
CA VAL A 286 37.19 -29.64 -20.48
C VAL A 286 36.40 -29.93 -19.20
N VAL A 287 35.07 -29.86 -19.31
CA VAL A 287 34.17 -30.27 -18.24
C VAL A 287 33.77 -31.71 -18.53
N GLU A 288 34.37 -32.64 -17.79
CA GLU A 288 33.85 -34.00 -17.70
C GLU A 288 32.67 -33.99 -16.73
N TYR A 289 31.51 -34.50 -17.16
CA TYR A 289 30.27 -34.52 -16.38
C TYR A 289 29.59 -35.88 -16.51
N GLU A 290 29.01 -36.34 -15.40
CA GLU A 290 28.17 -37.54 -15.36
C GLU A 290 26.70 -37.13 -15.49
N VAL A 291 26.00 -37.69 -16.48
CA VAL A 291 24.55 -37.49 -16.63
C VAL A 291 23.84 -38.60 -15.86
N VAL A 292 23.45 -38.30 -14.61
CA VAL A 292 22.65 -39.21 -13.80
C VAL A 292 21.18 -39.06 -14.16
N THR A 293 20.67 -40.02 -14.93
CA THR A 293 19.26 -40.24 -15.23
C THR A 293 18.90 -41.75 -15.09
N SER A 294 17.79 -42.11 -14.43
CA SER A 294 17.32 -43.52 -14.19
C SER A 294 15.79 -43.89 -14.12
N ASP A 295 14.81 -43.00 -14.39
CA ASP A 295 13.30 -43.07 -14.44
C ASP A 295 12.40 -42.65 -13.22
N TYR A 296 11.84 -41.42 -13.21
CA TYR A 296 11.22 -40.63 -12.08
C TYR A 296 9.87 -40.06 -12.56
N GLU A 297 8.84 -40.21 -11.73
CA GLU A 297 7.62 -39.43 -11.78
C GLU A 297 7.32 -38.91 -10.34
N PRO A 298 7.21 -37.60 -10.10
CA PRO A 298 6.83 -37.10 -8.78
C PRO A 298 5.37 -37.46 -8.52
N GLU A 299 5.12 -38.38 -7.58
CA GLU A 299 3.79 -38.57 -7.02
C GLU A 299 3.29 -37.23 -6.45
N ASP A 300 2.10 -36.78 -6.85
CA ASP A 300 1.47 -35.54 -6.37
C ASP A 300 1.07 -35.69 -4.88
N VAL A 301 2.03 -35.49 -3.98
CA VAL A 301 1.82 -35.51 -2.53
C VAL A 301 0.99 -34.29 -2.12
N GLN A 302 -0.33 -34.47 -2.02
CA GLN A 302 -1.28 -33.46 -1.54
C GLN A 302 -1.23 -33.20 -0.02
N ASP A 303 -0.11 -33.51 0.65
CA ASP A 303 0.00 -33.49 2.11
C ASP A 303 1.14 -32.55 2.57
N GLU A 304 0.84 -31.66 3.50
CA GLU A 304 1.57 -30.39 3.73
C GLU A 304 2.85 -30.55 4.59
N THR A 305 3.54 -31.69 4.47
CA THR A 305 4.71 -32.01 5.30
C THR A 305 6.05 -31.67 4.64
N THR A 306 6.90 -30.97 5.38
CA THR A 306 8.16 -30.40 4.90
C THR A 306 9.18 -31.46 4.51
N VAL A 307 9.28 -31.78 3.21
CA VAL A 307 10.25 -32.76 2.69
C VAL A 307 11.67 -32.17 2.77
N ALA A 308 12.50 -32.74 3.64
CA ALA A 308 13.91 -32.38 3.74
C ALA A 308 14.68 -32.78 2.45
N PRO A 309 15.65 -31.97 1.98
CA PRO A 309 16.34 -32.21 0.71
C PRO A 309 17.15 -33.50 0.72
N TYR A 310 17.15 -34.20 -0.41
CA TYR A 310 17.86 -35.47 -0.60
C TYR A 310 19.38 -35.26 -0.57
N LYS A 311 20.07 -35.87 0.39
CA LYS A 311 21.53 -35.86 0.47
C LYS A 311 22.12 -36.98 -0.38
N TRP A 312 22.88 -36.59 -1.41
CA TRP A 312 23.67 -37.49 -2.24
C TRP A 312 24.80 -38.16 -1.44
N PRO A 313 25.02 -39.48 -1.57
CA PRO A 313 26.17 -40.16 -0.98
C PRO A 313 27.49 -39.55 -1.50
N GLY A 314 28.45 -39.33 -0.60
CA GLY A 314 29.77 -38.75 -0.93
C GLY A 314 29.85 -37.22 -0.89
N TYR A 315 28.73 -36.49 -0.91
CA TYR A 315 28.76 -35.02 -0.90
C TYR A 315 28.81 -34.45 0.53
N HIS A 316 30.01 -34.12 1.01
CA HIS A 316 30.21 -33.42 2.28
C HIS A 316 29.82 -31.92 2.16
N ALA A 317 28.52 -31.63 2.33
CA ALA A 317 28.01 -30.25 2.37
C ALA A 317 28.50 -29.49 3.62
N THR A 318 29.66 -28.82 3.51
CA THR A 318 30.26 -28.00 4.58
C THR A 318 29.62 -26.61 4.68
N SER A 319 28.36 -26.57 5.10
CA SER A 319 27.79 -25.42 5.80
C SER A 319 26.53 -25.83 6.55
N GLU A 320 26.58 -25.79 7.88
CA GLU A 320 25.37 -25.77 8.69
C GLU A 320 24.72 -24.39 8.56
N ASN A 321 23.67 -24.30 7.75
CA ASN A 321 22.62 -23.29 7.90
C ASN A 321 21.34 -23.80 7.24
N LEU A 322 20.21 -23.58 7.92
CA LEU A 322 18.91 -24.07 7.51
C LEU A 322 18.31 -23.17 6.43
N LEU A 323 17.87 -23.77 5.31
CA LEU A 323 16.99 -23.11 4.35
C LEU A 323 15.59 -23.71 4.46
N SER A 324 14.64 -22.90 4.92
CA SER A 324 13.20 -23.12 4.77
C SER A 324 12.65 -22.28 3.60
N PRO A 325 11.55 -22.68 2.95
CA PRO A 325 11.29 -22.30 1.56
C PRO A 325 10.40 -21.06 1.37
N PHE A 326 10.57 -20.40 0.22
CA PHE A 326 9.62 -19.73 -0.70
C PHE A 326 10.51 -19.08 -1.81
N VAL A 327 10.11 -18.73 -3.04
CA VAL A 327 8.83 -18.28 -3.61
C VAL A 327 8.55 -19.02 -4.96
N ARG A 328 7.29 -19.11 -5.39
CA ARG A 328 6.91 -19.66 -6.71
C ARG A 328 7.01 -18.63 -7.83
N GLY A 329 7.62 -18.99 -8.95
CA GLY A 329 7.42 -18.33 -10.25
C GLY A 329 6.54 -19.21 -11.16
N HIS A 330 5.47 -18.66 -11.73
CA HIS A 330 4.68 -19.33 -12.78
C HIS A 330 5.02 -18.75 -14.15
N CYS A 331 5.06 -19.61 -15.18
CA CYS A 331 5.12 -19.20 -16.57
C CYS A 331 4.03 -19.96 -17.36
N PRO A 332 2.99 -19.29 -17.88
CA PRO A 332 1.89 -19.96 -18.57
C PRO A 332 2.32 -20.45 -19.96
N ARG A 333 2.00 -21.71 -20.27
CA ARG A 333 2.29 -22.32 -21.57
C ARG A 333 1.08 -22.17 -22.51
N ALA A 334 1.30 -21.64 -23.71
CA ALA A 334 0.25 -21.42 -24.69
C ALA A 334 -0.43 -22.75 -25.12
N ALA A 335 -1.75 -22.71 -25.29
CA ALA A 335 -2.54 -23.87 -25.71
C ALA A 335 -2.46 -24.08 -27.23
N GLY A 336 -2.20 -25.33 -27.65
CA GLY A 336 -2.25 -25.76 -29.05
C GLY A 336 -3.24 -26.91 -29.22
N THR A 337 -4.20 -26.76 -30.13
CA THR A 337 -5.27 -27.74 -30.38
C THR A 337 -4.86 -28.83 -31.36
N ALA A 338 -5.01 -30.10 -30.99
CA ALA A 338 -5.08 -31.23 -31.91
C ALA A 338 -5.93 -32.37 -31.30
N ALA A 339 -6.68 -33.08 -32.14
CA ALA A 339 -7.49 -34.25 -31.78
C ALA A 339 -6.83 -35.56 -32.29
N PRO A 340 -7.11 -36.73 -31.68
CA PRO A 340 -6.42 -37.98 -31.98
C PRO A 340 -7.12 -38.84 -33.06
N PRO A 341 -6.39 -39.81 -33.63
CA PRO A 341 -6.95 -41.11 -34.03
C PRO A 341 -6.32 -42.28 -33.24
N SER A 342 -6.84 -43.50 -33.45
CA SER A 342 -6.72 -44.63 -32.53
C SER A 342 -6.04 -45.89 -33.10
N GLY A 343 -5.49 -46.72 -32.19
CA GLY A 343 -5.56 -48.19 -32.29
C GLY A 343 -4.28 -48.99 -32.59
N GLY A 344 -4.28 -50.27 -32.21
CA GLY A 344 -3.46 -51.32 -32.85
C GLY A 344 -2.37 -51.99 -32.01
N ALA A 345 -2.72 -53.08 -31.32
CA ALA A 345 -1.85 -53.92 -30.50
C ALA A 345 -0.66 -54.63 -31.21
N GLY A 346 0.34 -55.07 -30.43
CA GLY A 346 0.94 -56.41 -30.61
C GLY A 346 2.47 -56.56 -30.56
N GLY A 347 2.93 -57.66 -29.95
CA GLY A 347 4.22 -58.29 -30.25
C GLY A 347 5.40 -57.95 -29.33
N SER A 348 6.12 -58.98 -28.86
CA SER A 348 7.37 -58.84 -28.10
C SER A 348 8.53 -59.51 -28.83
N ALA A 349 9.66 -58.81 -28.98
CA ALA A 349 10.94 -59.35 -29.46
C ALA A 349 12.10 -58.53 -28.87
N ARG A 350 13.27 -59.16 -28.72
CA ARG A 350 14.40 -58.64 -27.92
C ARG A 350 15.68 -58.57 -28.74
N LEU A 351 16.26 -57.37 -28.92
CA LEU A 351 17.68 -57.21 -29.28
C LEU A 351 18.22 -55.83 -28.84
N LEU A 352 19.56 -55.69 -28.74
CA LEU A 352 20.22 -54.55 -28.11
C LEU A 352 20.50 -53.38 -29.06
N ARG A 353 20.40 -52.15 -28.54
CA ARG A 353 21.41 -51.09 -28.75
C ARG A 353 21.40 -50.05 -27.63
N ARG A 354 22.54 -49.36 -27.44
CA ARG A 354 22.76 -48.39 -26.36
C ARG A 354 22.11 -47.04 -26.66
N GLY A 355 21.39 -46.50 -25.68
CA GLY A 355 20.96 -45.10 -25.55
C GLY A 355 20.82 -44.80 -24.06
N SER A 356 21.16 -43.59 -23.61
CA SER A 356 21.32 -43.26 -22.19
C SER A 356 20.92 -41.81 -21.93
N LEU A 357 20.06 -41.47 -20.97
CA LEU A 357 19.02 -42.25 -20.25
C LEU A 357 18.01 -41.22 -19.65
N SER A 358 16.95 -41.65 -18.97
CA SER A 358 15.89 -40.80 -18.38
C SER A 358 15.80 -40.99 -16.85
N HIS A 359 15.59 -39.94 -16.02
CA HIS A 359 15.08 -39.79 -14.60
C HIS A 359 15.83 -40.23 -13.22
N CYS A 360 15.61 -40.96 -12.05
CA CYS A 360 14.70 -41.73 -11.10
C CYS A 360 14.80 -41.25 -9.60
N LEU A 361 14.21 -42.00 -8.65
CA LEU A 361 13.30 -41.65 -7.55
C LEU A 361 13.34 -42.75 -6.44
N GLN A 362 13.23 -42.42 -5.13
CA GLN A 362 12.88 -43.32 -3.99
C GLN A 362 13.81 -44.54 -3.64
N ARG A 363 13.95 -45.03 -2.38
CA ARG A 363 13.69 -44.48 -1.02
C ARG A 363 14.37 -45.37 0.08
N GLN A 364 14.50 -44.82 1.30
CA GLN A 364 14.55 -45.52 2.62
C GLN A 364 15.78 -46.42 2.98
N SER A 365 16.15 -46.65 4.26
CA SER A 365 15.86 -45.95 5.55
C SER A 365 16.80 -46.36 6.71
N GLY A 366 16.89 -45.54 7.77
CA GLY A 366 17.41 -45.90 9.12
C GLY A 366 18.95 -45.84 9.33
N SER A 367 19.50 -45.85 10.56
CA SER A 367 18.91 -45.64 11.91
C SER A 367 20.00 -45.44 13.01
N ARG A 368 19.75 -44.52 13.98
CA ARG A 368 20.34 -44.39 15.36
C ARG A 368 21.85 -44.13 15.62
N ARG A 369 22.11 -42.98 16.31
CA ARG A 369 22.96 -42.72 17.52
C ARG A 369 24.36 -43.36 17.68
N GLY A 370 25.40 -42.55 17.96
CA GLY A 370 26.65 -43.02 18.62
C GLY A 370 27.75 -41.95 18.84
N HIS A 371 28.38 -41.93 20.02
CA HIS A 371 29.29 -40.90 20.56
C HIS A 371 30.67 -40.66 19.88
N LEU A 372 31.13 -39.39 20.00
CA LEU A 372 32.50 -38.90 20.26
C LEU A 372 33.70 -39.87 20.18
N ARG A 373 34.68 -39.54 19.31
CA ARG A 373 36.08 -39.28 19.72
C ARG A 373 36.89 -38.58 18.62
N ALA A 374 37.99 -37.94 19.00
CA ALA A 374 38.94 -37.29 18.09
C ALA A 374 40.32 -37.97 18.16
N THR A 375 41.03 -38.00 17.04
CA THR A 375 42.48 -38.29 16.95
C THR A 375 43.07 -37.63 15.70
N TYR A 376 44.12 -36.83 15.86
CA TYR A 376 45.10 -36.59 14.80
C TYR A 376 45.97 -37.83 14.62
N PRO A 377 46.47 -38.06 13.40
CA PRO A 377 47.93 -38.08 13.24
C PRO A 377 48.39 -37.16 12.11
N GLY A 378 49.62 -36.67 12.20
CA GLY A 378 50.29 -35.94 11.13
C GLY A 378 51.62 -36.60 10.75
N ARG A 379 52.07 -36.33 9.52
CA ARG A 379 53.37 -36.71 8.92
C ARG A 379 53.67 -38.22 8.81
N SER A 380 53.83 -38.66 7.57
CA SER A 380 55.19 -38.67 7.00
C SER A 380 55.27 -37.56 5.95
#